data_AF-A0A9N9PAW4-F1
#
_entry.id   AF-A0A9N9PAW4-F1
#
_cell.length_a   1.000
_cell.length_b   1.000
_cell.length_c   1.000
_cell.angle_alpha   90.00
_cell.angle_beta   90.00
_cell.angle_gamma   90.00
#
_symmetry.space_group_name_H-M   'P 1'
#
loop_
_entity.id
_entity.type
_entity.pdbx_description
1 polymer ?
#
loop_
_entity_poly.entity_id
_entity_poly.type
_entity_poly.pdbx_seq_one_letter_code
_entity_poly.pdbx_strand_id
1 'polypeptide(L)'
;STYKELQDSLRKEHEMLIQRITCCNKDFINIIPKNKWNLRKLENMSLSNMSSLFQDLYQSYAKHLGLRNAFLNKKLVFYDYITYIVLNIKDPVKLKFHVGDIIELVENSEKIIYTRIRTIFTHQGTSEKTYAFFQCDRFQEMNVVDPILGCLLYKVRASEGAYIFLINYVNHIPQISTVLGYQSSEDATIDDA
;
A
#
# COMPACT_ATOMS: atom_id res chain seq x y z
N SER A 1 -21.94 37.82 -4.10
CA SER A 1 -22.71 36.88 -4.94
C SER A 1 -22.74 35.57 -4.20
N THR A 2 -23.91 35.15 -3.76
CA THR A 2 -24.19 33.88 -3.05
C THR A 2 -23.64 32.66 -3.80
N TYR A 3 -23.45 32.77 -5.12
CA TYR A 3 -22.82 31.75 -5.96
C TYR A 3 -21.32 31.57 -5.68
N LYS A 4 -20.61 32.65 -5.36
CA LYS A 4 -19.17 32.61 -5.02
C LYS A 4 -18.96 31.99 -3.64
N GLU A 5 -19.85 32.32 -2.70
CA GLU A 5 -19.87 31.71 -1.36
C GLU A 5 -20.24 30.23 -1.39
N LEU A 6 -21.18 29.82 -2.26
CA LEU A 6 -21.48 28.41 -2.52
C LEU A 6 -20.31 27.68 -3.17
N GLN A 7 -19.62 28.29 -4.15
CA GLN A 7 -18.42 27.69 -4.74
C GLN A 7 -17.27 27.57 -3.74
N ASP A 8 -17.04 28.59 -2.91
CA ASP A 8 -16.00 28.55 -1.88
C ASP A 8 -16.36 27.58 -0.74
N SER A 9 -17.64 27.40 -0.42
CA SER A 9 -18.11 26.40 0.54
C SER A 9 -18.06 24.99 -0.02
N LEU A 10 -18.43 24.77 -1.28
CA LEU A 10 -18.27 23.48 -1.96
C LEU A 10 -16.79 23.14 -2.15
N ARG A 11 -15.94 24.13 -2.41
CA ARG A 11 -14.49 23.97 -2.51
C ARG A 11 -13.88 23.70 -1.14
N LYS A 12 -14.30 24.40 -0.08
CA LYS A 12 -13.92 24.10 1.31
C LYS A 12 -14.45 22.74 1.75
N GLU A 13 -15.66 22.34 1.39
CA GLU A 13 -16.16 20.98 1.64
C GLU A 13 -15.35 19.94 0.86
N HIS A 14 -14.99 20.19 -0.39
CA HIS A 14 -14.12 19.31 -1.17
C HIS A 14 -12.70 19.24 -0.55
N GLU A 15 -12.19 20.36 -0.04
CA GLU A 15 -10.90 20.45 0.67
C GLU A 15 -10.97 19.86 2.10
N MET A 16 -12.14 19.85 2.74
CA MET A 16 -12.43 19.22 4.04
C MET A 16 -12.75 17.71 3.90
N LEU A 17 -13.26 17.27 2.75
CA LEU A 17 -13.58 15.88 2.41
C LEU A 17 -12.35 15.10 1.91
N ILE A 18 -11.30 15.80 1.46
CA ILE A 18 -9.99 15.17 1.31
C ILE A 18 -9.41 15.04 2.70
N GLN A 19 -9.58 13.86 3.30
CA GLN A 19 -8.82 13.45 4.47
C GLN A 19 -7.34 13.74 4.19
N ARG A 20 -6.77 14.77 4.85
CA ARG A 20 -5.38 15.18 4.63
C ARG A 20 -4.49 14.06 5.15
N ILE A 21 -4.05 13.21 4.23
CA ILE A 21 -3.06 12.19 4.53
C ILE A 21 -1.76 12.88 4.90
N THR A 22 -1.31 12.62 6.11
CA THR A 22 -0.04 13.07 6.65
C THR A 22 1.06 12.21 6.06
N CYS A 23 2.10 12.87 5.54
CA CYS A 23 3.29 12.23 5.02
C CYS A 23 4.53 12.78 5.74
N CYS A 24 5.48 11.89 6.07
CA CYS A 24 6.74 12.29 6.69
C CYS A 24 7.76 12.81 5.68
N ASN A 25 7.60 12.45 4.40
CA ASN A 25 8.39 13.02 3.33
C ASN A 25 7.63 14.17 2.67
N LYS A 26 8.22 15.38 2.69
CA LYS A 26 7.64 16.60 2.12
C LYS A 26 7.58 16.58 0.58
N ASP A 27 8.35 15.71 -0.05
CA ASP A 27 8.38 15.57 -1.50
C ASP A 27 7.13 14.86 -2.03
N PHE A 28 6.34 14.24 -1.15
CA PHE A 28 5.12 13.52 -1.49
C PHE A 28 3.91 14.38 -1.15
N ILE A 29 3.21 14.84 -2.18
CA ILE A 29 2.05 15.73 -2.05
C ILE A 29 0.82 15.13 -2.75
N ASN A 30 -0.35 15.73 -2.51
CA ASN A 30 -1.62 15.35 -3.14
C ASN A 30 -1.92 13.85 -3.04
N ILE A 31 -1.68 13.28 -1.85
CA ILE A 31 -1.95 11.89 -1.53
C ILE A 31 -3.46 11.71 -1.37
N ILE A 32 -4.06 10.98 -2.30
CA ILE A 32 -5.50 10.81 -2.38
C ILE A 32 -5.82 9.32 -2.56
N PRO A 33 -6.29 8.63 -1.49
CA PRO A 33 -6.87 7.31 -1.63
C PRO A 33 -8.26 7.41 -2.28
N LYS A 34 -8.62 6.42 -3.10
CA LYS A 34 -9.86 6.43 -3.90
C LYS A 34 -10.51 5.05 -3.90
N ASN A 35 -11.82 5.05 -4.18
CA ASN A 35 -12.67 3.86 -4.16
C ASN A 35 -12.59 3.13 -2.82
N LYS A 36 -13.13 3.77 -1.78
CA LYS A 36 -13.26 3.18 -0.46
C LYS A 36 -14.02 1.85 -0.54
N TRP A 37 -13.50 0.84 0.13
CA TRP A 37 -14.15 -0.47 0.20
C TRP A 37 -15.47 -0.40 0.96
N ASN A 38 -16.46 -1.15 0.46
CA ASN A 38 -17.71 -1.39 1.17
C ASN A 38 -17.57 -2.58 2.12
N LEU A 39 -18.59 -2.80 2.97
CA LEU A 39 -18.58 -3.88 3.96
C LEU A 39 -18.43 -5.26 3.31
N ARG A 40 -19.12 -5.53 2.19
CA ARG A 40 -19.02 -6.82 1.49
C ARG A 40 -17.59 -7.13 1.05
N LYS A 41 -16.89 -6.13 0.49
CA LYS A 41 -15.50 -6.29 0.07
C LYS A 41 -14.57 -6.50 1.25
N LEU A 42 -14.87 -5.89 2.40
CA LEU A 42 -14.13 -6.07 3.64
C LEU A 42 -14.38 -7.46 4.26
N GLU A 43 -15.61 -7.97 4.22
CA GLU A 43 -15.97 -9.31 4.72
C GLU A 43 -15.31 -10.43 3.91
N ASN A 44 -15.10 -10.21 2.61
CA ASN A 44 -14.34 -11.12 1.75
C ASN A 44 -12.83 -11.10 2.02
N MET A 45 -12.33 -10.14 2.81
CA MET A 45 -10.94 -10.14 3.30
C MET A 45 -10.87 -11.09 4.51
N SER A 46 -9.97 -12.07 4.50
CA SER A 46 -9.96 -13.08 5.58
C SER A 46 -9.73 -12.43 6.94
N LEU A 47 -10.67 -12.62 7.87
CA LEU A 47 -10.65 -12.09 9.24
C LEU A 47 -9.41 -12.54 10.04
N SER A 48 -8.84 -13.69 9.69
CA SER A 48 -7.59 -14.23 10.25
C SER A 48 -6.37 -13.30 10.05
N ASN A 49 -6.45 -12.32 9.14
CA ASN A 49 -5.40 -11.33 8.90
C ASN A 49 -5.50 -10.06 9.78
N MET A 50 -6.58 -9.83 10.54
CA MET A 50 -6.76 -8.53 11.21
C MET A 50 -5.90 -8.35 12.46
N SER A 51 -5.68 -9.42 13.25
CA SER A 51 -4.82 -9.36 14.43
C SER A 51 -3.35 -9.16 14.05
N SER A 52 -2.87 -9.92 13.04
CA SER A 52 -1.54 -9.74 12.46
C SER A 52 -1.39 -8.36 11.81
N LEU A 53 -2.40 -7.87 11.08
CA LEU A 53 -2.38 -6.52 10.49
C LEU A 53 -2.16 -5.43 11.53
N PHE A 54 -2.81 -5.49 12.71
CA PHE A 54 -2.58 -4.48 13.75
C PHE A 54 -1.18 -4.59 14.36
N GLN A 55 -0.64 -5.81 14.53
CA GLN A 55 0.73 -6.01 15.00
C GLN A 55 1.75 -5.47 13.99
N ASP A 56 1.57 -5.78 12.71
CA ASP A 56 2.43 -5.30 11.63
C ASP A 56 2.33 -3.77 11.49
N LEU A 57 1.13 -3.21 11.67
CA LEU A 57 0.92 -1.76 11.62
C LEU A 57 1.60 -1.08 12.81
N TYR A 58 1.53 -1.67 14.01
CA TYR A 58 2.26 -1.18 15.18
C TYR A 58 3.76 -1.14 14.92
N GLN A 59 4.33 -2.21 14.36
CA GLN A 59 5.74 -2.26 13.98
C GLN A 59 6.09 -1.19 12.93
N SER A 60 5.22 -0.97 11.94
CA SER A 60 5.39 0.08 10.94
C SER A 60 5.42 1.48 11.57
N TYR A 61 4.51 1.79 12.50
CA TYR A 61 4.54 3.06 13.24
C TYR A 61 5.83 3.23 14.05
N ALA A 62 6.27 2.19 14.75
CA ALA A 62 7.49 2.23 15.54
C ALA A 62 8.75 2.41 14.66
N LYS A 63 8.85 1.65 13.57
CA LYS A 63 10.02 1.64 12.66
C LYS A 63 10.11 2.90 11.83
N HIS A 64 8.99 3.37 11.28
CA HIS A 64 9.01 4.42 10.26
C HIS A 64 8.65 5.81 10.78
N LEU A 65 7.89 5.90 11.88
CA LEU A 65 7.46 7.18 12.47
C LEU A 65 8.08 7.45 13.83
N GLY A 66 8.69 6.45 14.47
CA GLY A 66 9.12 6.55 15.88
C GLY A 66 7.96 6.71 16.86
N LEU A 67 6.71 6.48 16.42
CA LEU A 67 5.50 6.75 17.20
C LEU A 67 4.96 5.46 17.83
N ARG A 68 5.57 5.02 18.93
CA ARG A 68 5.15 3.80 19.65
C ARG A 68 3.77 3.91 20.30
N ASN A 69 3.33 5.13 20.62
CA ASN A 69 2.05 5.39 21.31
C ASN A 69 0.89 5.70 20.34
N ALA A 70 1.03 5.43 19.04
CA ALA A 70 0.05 5.83 18.02
C ALA A 70 -1.27 5.02 18.00
N PHE A 71 -1.42 4.04 18.89
CA PHE A 71 -2.27 2.86 18.66
C PHE A 71 -3.55 2.75 19.51
N LEU A 72 -4.13 3.88 19.95
CA LEU A 72 -5.42 3.85 20.66
C LEU A 72 -6.63 3.65 19.73
N ASN A 73 -6.49 4.07 18.47
CA ASN A 73 -7.51 3.89 17.45
C ASN A 73 -7.29 2.57 16.71
N LYS A 74 -8.37 1.83 16.42
CA LYS A 74 -8.33 0.61 15.61
C LYS A 74 -9.06 0.77 14.27
N LYS A 75 -9.51 1.99 13.94
CA LYS A 75 -10.26 2.25 12.72
C LYS A 75 -9.33 2.28 11.52
N LEU A 76 -9.47 1.26 10.67
CA LEU A 76 -8.85 1.18 9.36
C LEU A 76 -9.90 1.46 8.28
N VAL A 77 -9.49 2.16 7.23
CA VAL A 77 -10.32 2.39 6.04
C VAL A 77 -9.54 1.94 4.82
N PHE A 78 -10.12 1.05 4.02
CA PHE A 78 -9.48 0.40 2.87
C PHE A 78 -9.94 0.99 1.54
N TYR A 79 -9.09 0.90 0.52
CA TYR A 79 -9.25 1.55 -0.78
C TYR A 79 -8.73 0.67 -1.93
N ASP A 80 -9.28 0.84 -3.13
CA ASP A 80 -8.79 0.10 -4.31
C ASP A 80 -7.47 0.63 -4.84
N TYR A 81 -7.27 1.95 -4.77
CA TYR A 81 -6.08 2.59 -5.28
C TYR A 81 -5.76 3.90 -4.56
N ILE A 82 -4.51 4.34 -4.70
CA ILE A 82 -4.04 5.63 -4.19
C ILE A 82 -3.26 6.37 -5.28
N THR A 83 -3.39 7.69 -5.30
CA THR A 83 -2.59 8.56 -6.16
C THR A 83 -1.82 9.58 -5.33
N TYR A 84 -0.62 9.94 -5.77
CA TYR A 84 0.16 11.02 -5.18
C TYR A 84 1.15 11.61 -6.18
N ILE A 85 1.75 12.75 -5.86
CA ILE A 85 2.78 13.41 -6.66
C ILE A 85 4.09 13.40 -5.90
N VAL A 86 5.19 13.07 -6.58
CA VAL A 86 6.55 13.10 -6.03
C VAL A 86 7.33 14.25 -6.67
N LEU A 87 7.90 15.13 -5.85
CA LEU A 87 8.57 16.37 -6.27
C LEU A 87 10.09 16.25 -6.44
N ASN A 88 10.74 15.24 -5.86
CA ASN A 88 12.20 15.09 -5.82
C ASN A 88 12.78 14.36 -7.05
N ILE A 89 12.10 14.50 -8.18
CA ILE A 89 12.54 14.05 -9.50
C ILE A 89 12.59 15.31 -10.36
N LYS A 90 13.45 15.35 -11.39
CA LYS A 90 13.62 16.53 -12.27
C LYS A 90 12.29 17.21 -12.64
N ASP A 91 11.26 16.40 -12.85
CA ASP A 91 9.88 16.83 -13.06
C ASP A 91 8.95 16.15 -12.03
N PRO A 92 7.91 16.85 -11.51
CA PRO A 92 6.91 16.25 -10.66
C PRO A 92 6.22 15.05 -11.33
N VAL A 93 6.32 13.87 -10.72
CA VAL A 93 5.71 12.65 -11.26
C VAL A 93 4.42 12.33 -10.51
N LYS A 94 3.33 12.14 -11.26
CA LYS A 94 2.07 11.64 -10.70
C LYS A 94 2.06 10.11 -10.72
N LEU A 95 1.91 9.51 -9.55
CA LEU A 95 1.87 8.08 -9.35
C LEU A 95 0.44 7.61 -9.03
N LYS A 96 0.12 6.39 -9.47
CA LYS A 96 -1.14 5.69 -9.19
C LYS A 96 -0.84 4.23 -8.93
N PHE A 97 -1.22 3.73 -7.76
CA PHE A 97 -1.03 2.33 -7.37
C PHE A 97 -2.36 1.72 -6.97
N HIS A 98 -2.66 0.55 -7.52
CA HIS A 98 -3.82 -0.27 -7.22
C HIS A 98 -3.44 -1.46 -6.34
N VAL A 99 -4.42 -1.99 -5.63
CA VAL A 99 -4.32 -3.34 -5.06
C VAL A 99 -4.08 -4.34 -6.20
N GLY A 100 -3.06 -5.18 -6.03
CA GLY A 100 -2.57 -6.13 -7.03
C GLY A 100 -1.34 -5.66 -7.80
N ASP A 101 -1.04 -4.36 -7.81
CA ASP A 101 0.16 -3.86 -8.49
C ASP A 101 1.42 -4.38 -7.81
N ILE A 102 2.45 -4.67 -8.61
CA ILE A 102 3.77 -5.05 -8.14
C ILE A 102 4.62 -3.78 -8.09
N ILE A 103 5.31 -3.59 -6.96
CA ILE A 103 6.14 -2.42 -6.71
C ILE A 103 7.55 -2.84 -6.31
N GLU A 104 8.50 -1.98 -6.62
CA GLU A 104 9.88 -2.05 -6.16
C GLU A 104 10.01 -1.26 -4.85
N LEU A 105 10.68 -1.84 -3.86
CA LEU A 105 11.06 -1.17 -2.61
C LEU A 105 12.56 -1.30 -2.40
N VAL A 106 13.19 -0.25 -1.89
CA VAL A 106 14.59 -0.30 -1.47
C VAL A 106 14.66 -0.66 0.02
N GLU A 107 15.22 -1.84 0.32
CA GLU A 107 15.46 -2.33 1.67
C GLU A 107 16.94 -2.13 2.05
N ASN A 108 17.19 -1.59 3.26
CA ASN A 108 18.53 -1.39 3.83
C ASN A 108 19.51 -0.69 2.87
N SER A 109 19.04 0.38 2.24
CA SER A 109 19.80 1.32 1.39
C SER A 109 20.33 0.79 0.05
N GLU A 110 20.30 -0.51 -0.24
CA GLU A 110 20.90 -1.05 -1.48
C GLU A 110 20.17 -2.24 -2.10
N LYS A 111 19.30 -2.94 -1.35
CA LYS A 111 18.63 -4.13 -1.89
C LYS A 111 17.24 -3.78 -2.42
N ILE A 112 17.06 -3.91 -3.74
CA ILE A 112 15.73 -3.85 -4.35
C ILE A 112 14.97 -5.14 -4.01
N ILE A 113 13.74 -4.98 -3.53
CA ILE A 113 12.82 -6.07 -3.28
C ILE A 113 11.54 -5.82 -4.08
N TYR A 114 10.98 -6.89 -4.64
CA TYR A 114 9.68 -6.83 -5.31
C TYR A 114 8.60 -7.24 -4.34
N THR A 115 7.48 -6.53 -4.37
CA THR A 115 6.35 -6.85 -3.52
C THR A 115 5.04 -6.53 -4.22
N ARG A 116 3.99 -7.31 -3.97
CA ARG A 116 2.65 -7.07 -4.51
C ARG A 116 1.81 -6.34 -3.47
N ILE A 117 1.14 -5.26 -3.86
CA ILE A 117 0.21 -4.56 -2.97
C ILE A 117 -0.99 -5.46 -2.69
N ARG A 118 -1.09 -5.98 -1.46
CA ARG A 118 -2.21 -6.80 -1.01
C ARG A 118 -3.39 -5.92 -0.62
N THR A 119 -3.16 -4.86 0.15
CA THR A 119 -4.19 -3.88 0.52
C THR A 119 -3.62 -2.47 0.63
N ILE A 120 -4.51 -1.48 0.44
CA ILE A 120 -4.23 -0.06 0.63
C ILE A 120 -5.21 0.44 1.69
N PHE A 121 -4.69 1.06 2.76
CA PHE A 121 -5.55 1.56 3.81
C PHE A 121 -5.02 2.82 4.49
N THR A 122 -5.91 3.52 5.16
CA THR A 122 -5.57 4.65 6.03
C THR A 122 -5.87 4.33 7.48
N HIS A 123 -5.02 4.81 8.36
CA HIS A 123 -5.20 4.74 9.81
C HIS A 123 -5.06 6.12 10.42
N GLN A 124 -6.01 6.50 11.28
CA GLN A 124 -5.93 7.72 12.05
C GLN A 124 -5.26 7.44 13.39
N GLY A 125 -4.02 7.89 13.55
CA GLY A 125 -3.27 7.75 14.80
C GLY A 125 -3.81 8.66 15.90
N THR A 126 -3.18 8.61 17.08
CA THR A 126 -3.59 9.34 18.29
C THR A 126 -3.54 10.87 18.18
N SER A 127 -2.83 11.43 17.21
CA SER A 127 -2.68 12.89 17.01
C SER A 127 -3.70 13.48 16.03
N GLU A 128 -4.82 12.78 15.78
CA GLU A 128 -5.81 13.04 14.72
C GLU A 128 -5.27 12.99 13.28
N LYS A 129 -3.95 12.87 13.13
CA LYS A 129 -3.26 12.68 11.85
C LYS A 129 -3.63 11.33 11.24
N THR A 130 -3.96 11.37 9.96
CA THR A 130 -4.23 10.16 9.17
C THR A 130 -3.02 9.81 8.33
N TYR A 131 -2.59 8.57 8.37
CA TYR A 131 -1.49 8.05 7.56
C TYR A 131 -2.02 6.98 6.60
N ALA A 132 -1.44 6.91 5.41
CA ALA A 132 -1.74 5.86 4.43
C ALA A 132 -0.62 4.82 4.40
N PHE A 133 -1.03 3.57 4.20
CA PHE A 133 -0.15 2.41 4.23
C PHE A 133 -0.45 1.46 3.07
N PHE A 134 0.59 0.77 2.66
CA PHE A 134 0.51 -0.43 1.84
C PHE A 134 0.78 -1.65 2.72
N GLN A 135 -0.09 -2.66 2.63
CA GLN A 135 0.25 -4.01 3.08
C GLN A 135 0.64 -4.81 1.85
N CYS A 136 1.81 -5.44 1.84
CA CYS A 136 2.34 -6.08 0.65
C CYS A 136 2.87 -7.50 0.88
N ASP A 137 2.82 -8.29 -0.19
CA ASP A 137 3.34 -9.66 -0.29
C ASP A 137 4.73 -9.65 -0.90
N ARG A 138 5.74 -10.03 -0.12
CA ARG A 138 7.11 -10.08 -0.61
C ARG A 138 7.30 -11.23 -1.60
N PHE A 139 7.96 -10.93 -2.70
CA PHE A 139 8.47 -11.93 -3.61
C PHE A 139 9.84 -12.42 -3.18
N GLN A 140 10.09 -13.72 -3.35
CA GLN A 140 11.39 -14.35 -3.23
C GLN A 140 11.91 -14.68 -4.63
N GLU A 141 13.12 -14.22 -4.92
CA GLU A 141 13.85 -14.62 -6.12
C GLU A 141 14.16 -16.12 -6.07
N MET A 142 13.91 -16.82 -7.17
CA MET A 142 14.14 -18.26 -7.25
C MET A 142 15.55 -18.62 -7.71
N ASN A 143 16.37 -17.63 -8.11
CA ASN A 143 17.66 -17.82 -8.79
C ASN A 143 17.54 -18.68 -10.06
N VAL A 144 16.36 -18.67 -10.70
CA VAL A 144 16.07 -19.36 -11.95
C VAL A 144 15.74 -18.29 -12.99
N VAL A 145 16.39 -18.37 -14.15
CA VAL A 145 16.07 -17.53 -15.30
C VAL A 145 15.10 -18.29 -16.19
N ASP A 146 13.99 -17.66 -16.53
CA ASP A 146 13.06 -18.20 -17.51
C ASP A 146 13.77 -18.30 -18.87
N PRO A 147 13.86 -19.50 -19.46
CA PRO A 147 14.66 -19.70 -20.68
C PRO A 147 14.03 -19.03 -21.92
N ILE A 148 12.74 -18.68 -21.89
CA ILE A 148 12.02 -18.05 -22.99
C ILE A 148 12.07 -16.52 -22.85
N LEU A 149 11.80 -16.02 -21.65
CA LEU A 149 11.70 -14.59 -21.37
C LEU A 149 13.05 -13.97 -20.99
N GLY A 150 14.04 -14.78 -20.63
CA GLY A 150 15.37 -14.33 -20.23
C GLY A 150 15.38 -13.54 -18.92
N CYS A 151 14.36 -13.68 -18.07
CA CYS A 151 14.21 -12.92 -16.83
C CYS A 151 14.22 -13.81 -15.58
N LEU A 152 14.59 -13.25 -14.43
CA LEU A 152 14.56 -13.96 -13.14
C LEU A 152 13.12 -14.26 -12.72
N LEU A 153 12.90 -15.48 -12.24
CA LEU A 153 11.63 -15.93 -11.69
C LEU A 153 11.50 -15.60 -10.20
N TYR A 154 10.29 -15.21 -9.82
CA TYR A 154 9.94 -14.82 -8.46
C TYR A 154 8.69 -15.58 -8.00
N LYS A 155 8.69 -16.01 -6.73
CA LYS A 155 7.50 -16.62 -6.09
C LYS A 155 7.03 -15.79 -4.91
N VAL A 156 5.72 -15.74 -4.70
CA VAL A 156 5.15 -15.11 -3.50
C VAL A 156 5.50 -15.99 -2.30
N ARG A 157 6.13 -15.40 -1.28
CA ARG A 157 6.42 -16.12 -0.03
C ARG A 157 5.23 -15.97 0.93
N ALA A 158 4.38 -16.99 1.00
CA ALA A 158 3.16 -16.96 1.83
C ALA A 158 3.41 -16.96 3.36
N SER A 159 4.60 -17.41 3.80
CA SER A 159 4.86 -17.78 5.21
C SER A 159 5.50 -16.71 6.09
N GLU A 160 5.90 -15.55 5.56
CA GLU A 160 6.65 -14.53 6.33
C GLU A 160 5.81 -13.34 6.82
N GLY A 161 4.49 -13.41 6.70
CA GLY A 161 3.61 -12.30 7.04
C GLY A 161 3.67 -11.18 6.01
N ALA A 162 2.63 -10.34 5.98
CA ALA A 162 2.57 -9.23 5.04
C ALA A 162 3.26 -8.00 5.64
N TYR A 163 4.10 -7.32 4.87
CA TYR A 163 4.79 -6.13 5.35
C TYR A 163 3.92 -4.90 5.20
N ILE A 164 3.91 -4.05 6.22
CA ILE A 164 3.22 -2.75 6.15
C ILE A 164 4.24 -1.65 6.00
N PHE A 165 4.10 -0.85 4.93
CA PHE A 165 4.95 0.29 4.63
C PHE A 165 4.12 1.56 4.55
N LEU A 166 4.70 2.68 5.00
CA LEU A 166 4.18 3.99 4.64
C LEU A 166 4.38 4.24 3.14
N ILE A 167 3.45 4.95 2.55
CA ILE A 167 3.46 5.26 1.11
C ILE A 167 4.70 6.03 0.64
N ASN A 168 5.40 6.73 1.55
CA ASN A 168 6.58 7.53 1.22
C ASN A 168 7.87 6.72 1.00
N TYR A 169 7.79 5.40 1.12
CA TYR A 169 8.87 4.48 0.73
C TYR A 169 8.78 4.04 -0.73
N VAL A 170 7.69 4.39 -1.43
CA VAL A 170 7.48 4.07 -2.84
C VAL A 170 7.69 5.34 -3.66
N ASN A 171 8.92 5.59 -4.10
CA ASN A 171 9.27 6.79 -4.87
C ASN A 171 9.38 6.55 -6.38
N HIS A 172 9.23 5.30 -6.83
CA HIS A 172 9.42 4.90 -8.22
C HIS A 172 8.29 3.98 -8.71
N ILE A 173 7.92 4.12 -9.99
CA ILE A 173 7.16 3.11 -10.73
C ILE A 173 8.17 2.00 -11.09
N PRO A 174 7.86 0.71 -10.92
CA PRO A 174 8.74 -0.35 -11.40
C PRO A 174 9.08 -0.14 -12.87
N GLN A 175 10.34 -0.36 -13.25
CA GLN A 175 10.72 -0.43 -14.66
C GLN A 175 10.37 -1.79 -15.28
N ILE A 176 9.85 -2.72 -14.48
CA ILE A 176 9.56 -4.08 -14.92
C ILE A 176 8.14 -4.17 -15.46
N SER A 177 8.05 -4.48 -16.77
CA SER A 177 6.80 -4.70 -17.49
C SER A 177 6.10 -6.02 -17.14
N THR A 178 6.81 -7.00 -16.56
CA THR A 178 6.25 -8.32 -16.23
C THR A 178 7.00 -8.97 -15.07
N VAL A 179 6.30 -9.27 -13.97
CA VAL A 179 6.75 -10.25 -12.97
C VAL A 179 5.77 -11.42 -13.02
N LEU A 180 6.23 -12.58 -13.48
CA LEU A 180 5.45 -13.82 -13.45
C LEU A 180 5.51 -14.39 -12.03
N GLY A 181 4.51 -14.04 -11.22
CA GLY A 181 4.29 -14.66 -9.93
C GLY A 181 3.65 -16.04 -10.11
N TYR A 182 4.41 -17.10 -9.87
CA TYR A 182 3.84 -18.45 -9.76
C TYR A 182 3.18 -18.61 -8.37
N GLN A 183 1.89 -18.91 -8.35
CA GLN A 183 1.22 -19.48 -7.16
C GLN A 183 1.14 -20.99 -7.38
N SER A 184 1.86 -21.77 -6.57
CA SER A 184 1.70 -23.22 -6.56
C SER A 184 0.31 -23.56 -6.02
N SER A 185 -0.52 -24.20 -6.83
CA SER A 185 -1.76 -24.83 -6.40
C SER A 185 -1.46 -26.16 -5.71
N GLU A 186 -0.88 -26.10 -4.51
CA GLU A 186 -0.81 -27.26 -3.62
C GLU A 186 -1.88 -27.06 -2.53
N ASP A 187 -3.15 -27.18 -2.91
CA ASP A 187 -4.30 -27.38 -2.02
C ASP A 187 -5.51 -27.92 -2.82
N ALA A 188 -5.25 -28.69 -3.88
CA ALA A 188 -6.24 -29.60 -4.44
C ALA A 188 -5.97 -30.97 -3.81
N THR A 189 -6.59 -31.22 -2.66
CA THR A 189 -6.76 -32.58 -2.16
C THR A 189 -7.37 -33.42 -3.28
N ILE A 190 -6.59 -34.39 -3.73
CA ILE A 190 -7.05 -35.51 -4.54
C ILE A 190 -7.98 -36.33 -3.63
N ASP A 191 -9.29 -36.10 -3.75
CA ASP A 191 -10.28 -37.13 -3.47
C ASP A 191 -10.27 -38.08 -4.68
N ASP A 192 -9.47 -39.14 -4.59
CA ASP A 192 -9.58 -40.30 -5.47
C ASP A 192 -10.11 -41.49 -4.66
N ALA A 193 -11.33 -41.89 -5.06
CA ALA A 193 -11.97 -43.22 -5.02
C ALA A 193 -12.21 -43.93 -3.66
#